data_AF-A0A0B7ML75-F1
#
_entry.id   AF-A0A0B7ML75-F1
#
_cell.length_a   1.000
_cell.length_b   1.000
_cell.length_c   1.000
_cell.angle_alpha   90.00
_cell.angle_beta   90.00
_cell.angle_gamma   90.00
#
_symmetry.space_group_name_H-M   'P 1'
#
loop_
_entity.id
_entity.type
_entity.pdbx_description
1 polymer ?
#
loop_
_entity_poly.entity_id
_entity_poly.type
_entity_poly.pdbx_seq_one_letter_code
_entity_poly.pdbx_strand_id
1 'polypeptide(L)' 'MKSEGAALAAERASEDDIQKIGKAVDDMEEDVKKGGLGDEGDYVFHYNINQAAHNCILLQMIDAIMETVK' A
#
# COMPACT_ATOMS: atom_id res chain seq x y z
N MET A 1 7.08 5.48 8.17
CA MET A 1 6.49 4.27 7.53
C MET A 1 5.31 4.58 6.61
N LYS A 2 4.06 4.82 7.05
CA LYS A 2 2.93 5.08 6.12
C LYS A 2 3.15 6.32 5.21
N SER A 3 3.77 7.37 5.75
CA SER A 3 3.99 8.65 5.06
C SER A 3 5.00 8.60 3.90
N GLU A 4 6.08 7.83 4.03
CA GLU A 4 7.11 7.72 2.97
C GLU A 4 6.62 6.87 1.79
N GLY A 5 5.88 5.79 2.04
CA GLY A 5 5.28 4.97 0.99
C GLY A 5 4.24 5.72 0.17
N ALA A 6 3.40 6.53 0.82
CA ALA A 6 2.41 7.35 0.13
C ALA A 6 3.04 8.45 -0.74
N ALA A 7 4.11 9.10 -0.27
CA ALA A 7 4.82 10.12 -1.04
C ALA A 7 5.46 9.53 -2.31
N LEU A 8 6.09 8.35 -2.19
CA LEU A 8 6.68 7.65 -3.34
C LEU A 8 5.62 7.12 -4.31
N ALA A 9 4.51 6.58 -3.81
CA ALA A 9 3.40 6.15 -4.63
C ALA A 9 2.78 7.32 -5.42
N ALA A 10 2.64 8.50 -4.80
CA ALA A 10 2.12 9.69 -5.46
C ALA A 10 2.98 10.12 -6.67
N GLU A 11 4.29 9.89 -6.62
CA GLU A 11 5.21 10.21 -7.72
C GLU A 11 5.30 9.12 -8.81
N ARG A 12 5.00 7.86 -8.46
CA ARG A 12 5.41 6.69 -9.25
C ARG A 12 4.29 5.74 -9.64
N ALA A 13 3.12 5.86 -9.04
CA ALA A 13 1.99 4.98 -9.31
C ALA A 13 1.61 5.02 -10.80
N SER A 14 1.40 3.85 -11.38
CA SER A 14 0.72 3.74 -12.66
C SER A 14 -0.79 3.95 -12.48
N GLU A 15 -1.50 4.15 -13.58
CA GLU A 15 -2.96 4.30 -13.55
C GLU A 15 -3.67 3.05 -13.00
N ASP A 16 -3.12 1.86 -13.25
CA ASP A 16 -3.59 0.59 -12.68
C ASP A 16 -3.37 0.51 -11.16
N ASP A 17 -2.26 1.02 -10.65
CA ASP A 17 -2.02 1.09 -9.20
C ASP A 17 -3.01 2.03 -8.51
N ILE A 18 -3.29 3.19 -9.12
CA ILE A 18 -4.28 4.14 -8.60
C ILE A 18 -5.66 3.49 -8.58
N GLN A 19 -6.04 2.75 -9.62
CA GLN A 19 -7.31 2.01 -9.65
C GLN A 19 -7.39 0.96 -8.53
N LYS A 20 -6.31 0.21 -8.28
CA LYS A 20 -6.26 -0.77 -7.18
C LYS A 20 -6.35 -0.14 -5.80
N ILE A 21 -5.69 1.00 -5.60
CA ILE A 21 -5.79 1.79 -4.36
C ILE A 21 -7.23 2.28 -4.17
N GLY A 22 -7.84 2.84 -5.22
CA GLY A 22 -9.23 3.32 -5.19
C GLY A 22 -10.21 2.20 -4.87
N LYS A 23 -10.07 1.05 -5.54
CA LYS A 23 -10.91 -0.12 -5.26
C LYS A 23 -10.83 -0.58 -3.80
N ALA A 24 -9.64 -0.54 -3.18
CA ALA A 24 -9.49 -0.90 -1.77
C ALA A 24 -10.26 0.05 -0.83
N VAL A 25 -10.35 1.34 -1.19
CA VAL A 25 -11.17 2.32 -0.45
C VAL A 25 -12.66 2.05 -0.64
N ASP A 26 -13.09 1.74 -1.86
CA ASP A 26 -14.50 1.40 -2.14
C ASP A 26 -14.93 0.14 -1.38
N ASP A 27 -14.09 -0.89 -1.37
CA ASP A 27 -14.33 -2.15 -0.65
C ASP A 27 -14.40 -1.91 0.88
N MET A 28 -13.54 -1.03 1.41
CA MET A 28 -13.57 -0.61 2.82
C MET A 28 -14.88 0.14 3.16
N GLU A 29 -15.31 1.05 2.28
CA GLU A 29 -16.57 1.79 2.46
C GLU A 29 -17.77 0.83 2.44
N GLU A 30 -17.77 -0.16 1.55
CA GLU A 30 -18.83 -1.17 1.47
C GLU A 30 -18.88 -2.05 2.73
N ASP A 31 -17.72 -2.47 3.27
CA ASP A 31 -17.66 -3.28 4.48
C ASP A 31 -18.18 -2.51 5.71
N VAL A 32 -17.75 -1.25 5.87
CA VAL A 32 -18.25 -0.38 6.95
C VAL A 32 -19.76 -0.17 6.85
N LYS A 33 -20.31 0.01 5.64
CA LYS A 33 -21.77 0.11 5.42
C LYS A 33 -22.53 -1.16 5.83
N LYS A 34 -21.90 -2.32 5.75
CA LYS A 34 -22.47 -3.61 6.18
C LYS A 34 -22.33 -3.86 7.69
N GLY A 35 -21.70 -2.94 8.42
CA GLY A 35 -21.42 -3.07 9.85
C GLY A 35 -20.11 -3.81 10.16
N GLY A 36 -19.28 -4.05 9.15
CA GLY A 36 -17.91 -4.53 9.31
C GLY A 36 -16.97 -3.44 9.83
N LEU A 37 -15.73 -3.84 10.13
CA LEU A 37 -14.71 -2.93 10.68
C LEU A 37 -13.87 -2.26 9.59
N GLY A 38 -13.99 -2.70 8.32
CA GLY A 38 -13.15 -2.22 7.22
C GLY A 38 -11.69 -2.66 7.32
N ASP A 39 -11.39 -3.65 8.15
CA ASP A 39 -10.03 -4.10 8.47
C ASP A 39 -9.35 -4.80 7.28
N GLU A 40 -10.08 -5.62 6.53
CA GLU A 40 -9.59 -6.21 5.28
C GLU A 40 -9.30 -5.13 4.23
N GLY A 41 -10.17 -4.12 4.12
CA GLY A 41 -9.96 -2.98 3.23
C GLY A 41 -8.72 -2.14 3.61
N ASP A 42 -8.50 -1.89 4.90
CA ASP A 42 -7.33 -1.12 5.39
C ASP A 42 -6.03 -1.84 5.05
N TYR A 43 -5.98 -3.17 5.25
CA TYR A 43 -4.84 -3.99 4.87
C TYR A 43 -4.54 -3.90 3.36
N VAL A 44 -5.55 -4.10 2.51
CA VAL A 44 -5.40 -4.07 1.05
C VAL A 44 -4.97 -2.69 0.57
N PHE A 45 -5.52 -1.62 1.16
CA PHE A 45 -5.13 -0.24 0.85
C PHE A 45 -3.64 0.00 1.12
N HIS A 46 -3.15 -0.40 2.30
CA HIS A 46 -1.75 -0.22 2.66
C HIS A 46 -0.81 -1.08 1.83
N TYR A 47 -1.21 -2.31 1.48
CA TYR A 47 -0.46 -3.15 0.56
C TYR A 47 -0.30 -2.48 -0.81
N ASN A 48 -1.39 -1.98 -1.38
CA ASN A 48 -1.38 -1.34 -2.70
C ASN A 48 -0.57 -0.03 -2.72
N ILE A 49 -0.59 0.78 -1.65
CA ILE A 49 0.28 1.96 -1.51
C ILE A 49 1.77 1.58 -1.60
N ASN A 50 2.18 0.49 -0.93
CA ASN A 50 3.58 0.07 -0.94
C ASN A 50 4.00 -0.55 -2.28
N GLN A 51 3.10 -1.29 -2.94
CA GLN A 51 3.31 -1.77 -4.31
C GLN A 51 3.46 -0.60 -5.31
N ALA A 52 2.58 0.39 -5.22
CA ALA A 52 2.55 1.56 -6.11
C ALA A 52 3.79 2.48 -5.98
N ALA A 53 4.53 2.38 -4.87
CA ALA A 53 5.79 3.09 -4.70
C ALA A 53 6.93 2.57 -5.61
N HIS A 54 6.75 1.41 -6.26
CA HIS A 54 7.61 0.81 -7.31
C HIS A 54 9.13 0.89 -7.05
N ASN A 55 9.56 0.87 -5.79
CA ASN A 55 10.95 1.16 -5.46
C ASN A 55 11.75 -0.14 -5.30
N CYS A 56 12.11 -0.75 -6.41
CA CYS A 56 12.93 -1.97 -6.45
C CYS A 56 14.29 -1.81 -5.73
N ILE A 57 14.91 -0.63 -5.78
CA ILE A 57 16.18 -0.34 -5.08
C ILE A 57 15.97 -0.20 -3.57
N LEU A 58 14.89 0.46 -3.13
CA LEU A 58 14.57 0.57 -1.70
C LEU A 58 14.11 -0.77 -1.11
N LEU A 59 13.38 -1.59 -1.88
CA LEU A 59 13.05 -2.98 -1.50
C LEU A 59 14.34 -3.78 -1.31
N GLN A 60 15.27 -3.73 -2.28
CA GLN A 60 16.57 -4.39 -2.18
C GLN A 60 17.43 -3.86 -1.02
N MET A 61 17.38 -2.56 -0.71
CA MET A 61 18.09 -1.98 0.44
C MET A 61 17.47 -2.38 1.77
N ILE A 62 16.13 -2.43 1.87
CA ILE A 62 15.43 -2.89 3.08
C ILE A 62 15.71 -4.38 3.32
N ASP A 63 15.66 -5.21 2.28
CA ASP A 63 16.00 -6.63 2.37
C ASP A 63 17.45 -6.84 2.85
N ALA A 64 18.41 -6.09 2.29
CA ALA A 64 19.82 -6.17 2.69
C ALA A 64 20.05 -5.72 4.16
N ILE A 65 19.36 -4.69 4.62
CA ILE A 65 19.46 -4.23 6.02
C ILE A 65 18.87 -5.28 6.96
N MET A 66 17.74 -5.91 6.61
CA MET A 66 17.11 -6.92 7.46
C MET A 66 17.92 -8.22 7.62
N GLU A 67 18.71 -8.62 6.62
CA GLU A 67 19.64 -9.75 6.77
C GLU A 67 20.79 -9.45 7.73
N THR A 68 21.16 -8.19 7.90
CA THR A 68 22.32 -7.78 8.73
C THR A 68 21.96 -7.56 10.21
N VAL A 69 20.66 -7.49 10.53
CA VAL A 69 20.14 -7.28 11.90
C VAL A 69 19.77 -8.62 12.59
N LYS A 70 20.04 -9.76 11.95
CA LYS A 70 20.05 -11.08 12.59
C LYS A 70 21.46 -11.46 13.04
#